data_AF-A0A7V9DIG7-F1
#
_entry.id   AF-A0A7V9DIG7-F1
#
_cell.length_a   1.000
_cell.length_b   1.000
_cell.length_c   1.000
_cell.angle_alpha   90.00
_cell.angle_beta   90.00
_cell.angle_gamma   90.00
#
_symmetry.space_group_name_H-M   'P 1'
#
loop_
_entity.id
_entity.type
_entity.pdbx_description
1 polymer ?
#
loop_
_entity_poly.entity_id
_entity_poly.type
_entity_poly.pdbx_seq_one_letter_code
_entity_poly.pdbx_strand_id
1 'polypeptide(L)' 'MQNPLAGHTNSYHTYGHDEALAGIAAAGYRYVELSAVPGWTEHVDLATPPAEIRRKLEGYGLEAVSLSGHSDLTT' A
#
# COMPACT_ATOMS: atom_id res chain seq x y z
N MET A 1 -7.46 -11.57 19.71
CA MET A 1 -6.18 -11.33 18.99
C MET A 1 -6.46 -10.33 17.89
N GLN A 2 -5.68 -9.25 17.79
CA GLN A 2 -5.73 -8.39 16.60
C GLN A 2 -5.17 -9.22 15.43
N ASN A 3 -5.94 -9.38 14.37
CA ASN A 3 -5.56 -10.17 13.19
C ASN A 3 -4.33 -9.53 12.54
N PRO A 4 -3.15 -10.17 12.51
CA PRO A 4 -1.91 -9.56 12.05
C PRO A 4 -1.79 -9.55 10.51
N LEU A 5 -2.81 -10.00 9.79
CA LEU A 5 -2.79 -10.08 8.33
C LEU A 5 -3.03 -8.71 7.69
N ALA A 6 -2.31 -8.46 6.59
CA ALA A 6 -2.39 -7.23 5.81
C ALA A 6 -2.74 -7.51 4.35
N GLY A 7 -3.47 -6.59 3.72
CA GLY A 7 -3.58 -6.55 2.27
C GLY A 7 -2.30 -5.96 1.65
N HIS A 8 -1.97 -6.31 0.42
CA HIS A 8 -0.79 -5.79 -0.26
C HIS A 8 -1.23 -4.99 -1.48
N THR A 9 -0.84 -3.70 -1.58
CA THR A 9 -1.28 -2.87 -2.70
C THR A 9 -0.71 -3.34 -4.04
N ASN A 10 0.42 -4.06 -4.05
CA ASN A 10 0.95 -4.70 -5.26
C ASN A 10 -0.03 -5.70 -5.87
N SER A 11 -0.97 -6.31 -5.12
CA SER A 11 -2.00 -7.19 -5.70
C SER A 11 -2.96 -6.47 -6.67
N TYR A 12 -2.87 -5.14 -6.75
CA TYR A 12 -3.70 -4.26 -7.57
C TYR A 12 -2.88 -3.58 -8.69
N HIS A 13 -2.01 -4.34 -9.38
CA HIS A 13 -1.07 -3.83 -10.38
C HIS A 13 -1.65 -2.88 -11.43
N THR A 14 -2.89 -3.10 -11.87
CA THR A 14 -3.55 -2.32 -12.94
C THR A 14 -4.47 -1.21 -12.41
N TYR A 15 -4.52 -1.01 -11.10
CA TYR A 15 -5.41 -0.05 -10.45
C TYR A 15 -4.61 1.06 -9.78
N GLY A 16 -5.24 2.22 -9.59
CA GLY A 16 -4.68 3.32 -8.83
C GLY A 16 -4.56 3.02 -7.34
N HIS A 17 -3.78 3.85 -6.63
CA HIS A 17 -3.56 3.70 -5.18
C HIS A 17 -4.89 3.73 -4.40
N ASP A 18 -5.78 4.68 -4.70
CA ASP A 18 -7.07 4.80 -3.99
C ASP A 18 -8.01 3.61 -4.23
N GLU A 19 -7.99 3.03 -5.43
CA GLU A 19 -8.75 1.82 -5.76
C GLU A 19 -8.21 0.60 -5.00
N ALA A 20 -6.88 0.48 -4.90
CA ALA A 20 -6.23 -0.57 -4.13
C ALA A 20 -6.59 -0.48 -2.64
N LEU A 21 -6.50 0.71 -2.04
CA LEU A 21 -6.87 0.93 -0.63
C LEU A 21 -8.35 0.66 -0.38
N ALA A 22 -9.23 1.12 -1.27
CA ALA A 22 -10.67 0.84 -1.19
C ALA A 22 -10.96 -0.66 -1.25
N GLY A 23 -10.31 -1.39 -2.15
CA GLY A 23 -10.45 -2.83 -2.29
C GLY A 23 -9.97 -3.59 -1.05
N ILE A 24 -8.81 -3.21 -0.50
CA ILE A 24 -8.24 -3.81 0.71
C ILE A 24 -9.15 -3.58 1.93
N ALA A 25 -9.64 -2.34 2.10
CA ALA A 25 -10.58 -2.02 3.17
C ALA A 25 -11.91 -2.78 3.02
N ALA A 26 -12.45 -2.86 1.80
CA ALA A 26 -13.68 -3.61 1.50
C ALA A 26 -13.55 -5.12 1.75
N ALA A 27 -12.34 -5.67 1.61
CA ALA A 27 -12.03 -7.06 1.96
C ALA A 27 -11.91 -7.31 3.48
N GLY A 28 -12.00 -6.27 4.31
CA GLY A 28 -12.00 -6.37 5.77
C GLY A 28 -10.61 -6.36 6.40
N TYR A 29 -9.56 -6.01 5.65
CA TYR A 29 -8.24 -5.79 6.24
C TYR A 29 -8.19 -4.46 6.98
N ARG A 30 -7.47 -4.47 8.10
CA ARG A 30 -7.10 -3.25 8.84
C ARG A 30 -5.65 -2.82 8.56
N TYR A 31 -4.81 -3.77 8.15
CA TYR A 31 -3.40 -3.54 7.89
C TYR A 31 -3.10 -3.59 6.40
N VAL A 32 -2.11 -2.83 5.96
CA VAL A 32 -1.69 -2.79 4.56
C VAL A 32 -0.16 -2.79 4.41
N GLU A 33 0.34 -3.59 3.49
CA GLU A 33 1.66 -3.46 2.90
C GLU A 33 1.57 -2.56 1.66
N LEU A 34 2.37 -1.50 1.65
CA LEU A 34 2.41 -0.52 0.57
C LEU A 34 3.42 -0.95 -0.50
N SER A 35 3.17 -0.58 -1.76
CA SER A 35 4.10 -0.85 -2.87
C SER A 35 4.70 0.46 -3.42
N ALA A 36 6.04 0.53 -3.40
CA ALA A 36 6.86 1.59 -3.97
C ALA A 36 7.89 0.95 -4.92
N VAL A 37 7.40 0.27 -5.96
CA VAL A 37 8.22 -0.44 -6.93
C VAL A 37 8.17 0.31 -8.28
N PRO A 38 9.18 1.14 -8.59
CA PRO A 38 9.20 1.94 -9.81
C PRO A 38 9.09 1.08 -11.06
N GLY A 39 8.26 1.50 -12.02
CA GLY A 39 8.04 0.76 -13.26
C GLY A 39 7.20 -0.53 -13.13
N TRP A 40 6.71 -0.86 -11.93
CA TRP A 40 5.81 -1.99 -11.69
C TRP A 40 4.52 -1.55 -11.00
N THR A 41 4.52 -1.46 -9.68
CA THR A 41 3.39 -0.94 -8.91
C THR A 41 3.93 0.10 -7.94
N GLU A 42 3.75 1.35 -8.32
CA GLU A 42 4.26 2.51 -7.62
C GLU A 42 3.09 3.30 -7.02
N HIS A 43 2.40 2.68 -6.06
CA HIS A 43 1.29 3.33 -5.36
C HIS A 43 1.79 4.38 -4.37
N VAL A 44 3.02 4.23 -3.88
CA VAL A 44 3.68 5.17 -2.99
C VAL A 44 4.98 5.65 -3.62
N ASP A 45 5.12 6.97 -3.75
CA ASP A 45 6.40 7.62 -4.02
C ASP A 45 7.13 7.85 -2.69
N LEU A 46 8.41 7.42 -2.60
CA LEU A 46 9.26 7.58 -1.43
C LEU A 46 9.57 9.05 -1.07
N ALA A 47 9.42 9.97 -2.02
CA ALA A 47 9.53 11.40 -1.78
C ALA A 47 8.28 11.99 -1.09
N THR A 48 7.17 11.25 -1.07
CA THR A 48 5.93 11.69 -0.42
C THR A 48 6.14 11.79 1.10
N PRO A 49 5.77 12.91 1.74
CA PRO A 49 5.86 13.03 3.19
C PRO A 49 5.06 11.91 3.89
N PRO A 50 5.64 11.18 4.86
CA PRO A 50 4.95 10.07 5.52
C PRO A 50 3.62 10.45 6.18
N ALA A 51 3.46 11.71 6.61
CA ALA A 51 2.22 12.23 7.18
C ALA A 51 1.06 12.28 6.17
N GLU A 52 1.36 12.50 4.89
CA GLU A 52 0.36 12.49 3.83
C GLU A 52 -0.15 11.07 3.57
N ILE A 53 0.78 10.11 3.47
CA ILE A 53 0.46 8.68 3.34
C ILE A 53 -0.41 8.22 4.51
N ARG A 54 -0.02 8.53 5.76
CA ARG A 54 -0.79 8.18 6.96
C ARG A 54 -2.21 8.73 6.92
N ARG A 55 -2.37 10.02 6.57
CA ARG A 55 -3.68 10.66 6.46
C ARG A 55 -4.57 10.01 5.41
N LYS A 56 -3.99 9.62 4.27
CA LYS A 56 -4.72 8.86 3.23
C LYS A 56 -5.20 7.53 3.79
N LEU A 57 -4.32 6.76 4.45
CA LEU A 57 -4.66 5.46 5.04
C LEU A 57 -5.74 5.55 6.12
N GLU A 58 -5.67 6.58 6.98
CA GLU A 58 -6.71 6.88 7.98
C GLU A 58 -8.08 7.06 7.33
N GLY A 59 -8.15 7.70 6.16
CA GLY A 59 -9.39 7.86 5.39
C GLY A 59 -10.03 6.54 4.94
N TYR A 60 -9.25 5.46 4.83
CA TYR A 60 -9.71 4.11 4.52
C TYR A 60 -9.80 3.20 5.75
N GLY A 61 -9.46 3.69 6.95
CA GLY A 61 -9.39 2.87 8.16
C GLY A 61 -8.23 1.84 8.14
N LEU A 62 -7.20 2.11 7.35
CA LEU A 62 -6.03 1.24 7.16
C LEU A 62 -4.81 1.74 7.94
N GLU A 63 -3.93 0.81 8.31
CA GLU A 63 -2.66 1.09 8.96
C GLU A 63 -1.53 0.39 8.19
N ALA A 64 -0.50 1.14 7.79
CA ALA A 64 0.65 0.55 7.10
C ALA A 64 1.50 -0.28 8.07
N VAL A 65 1.84 -1.50 7.69
CA VAL A 65 2.71 -2.40 8.47
C VAL A 65 4.07 -2.67 7.81
N SER A 66 4.14 -2.53 6.50
CA SER A 66 5.37 -2.72 5.72
C SER A 66 5.32 -1.95 4.39
N LEU A 67 6.47 -1.89 3.73
CA LEU A 67 6.67 -1.28 2.42
C LEU A 67 7.49 -2.24 1.55
N SER A 68 6.94 -2.62 0.41
CA SER A 68 7.61 -3.37 -0.65
C SER A 68 8.28 -2.39 -1.62
N GLY A 69 9.61 -2.45 -1.70
CA GLY A 69 10.44 -1.62 -2.58
C GLY A 69 11.45 -2.47 -3.35
N HIS A 70 10.94 -3.42 -4.15
CA HIS A 70 11.79 -4.31 -4.95
C HIS A 70 12.63 -3.51 -5.94
N SER A 71 13.92 -3.83 -6.00
CA SER A 71 14.80 -3.35 -7.06
C SER A 71 14.97 -4.42 -8.12
N ASP A 72 15.04 -4.00 -9.38
CA ASP A 72 15.56 -4.85 -10.44
C ASP A 72 17.09 -4.95 -10.26
N LEU A 73 17.62 -6.18 -10.15
CA LEU A 73 19.06 -6.43 -10.04
C LEU A 73 19.78 -6.41 -11.40
N THR A 74 19.04 -6.29 -12.50
CA THR A 74 19.59 -6.33 -13.86
C THR A 74 19.85 -4.94 -14.46
N THR A 75 19.56 -3.86 -13.71
CA THR A 75 19.80 -2.46 -14.10
C THR A 75 21.07 -1.90 -13.51
#